data_AF-A0A951A2D4-F1
#
_entry.id   AF-A0A951A2D4-F1
#
_cell.length_a   1.000
_cell.length_b   1.000
_cell.length_c   1.000
_cell.angle_alpha   90.00
_cell.angle_beta   90.00
_cell.angle_gamma   90.00
#
_symmetry.space_group_name_H-M   'P 1'
#
loop_
_entity.id
_entity.type
_entity.pdbx_description
1 polymer ?
#
loop_
_entity_poly.entity_id
_entity_poly.type
_entity_poly.pdbx_seq_one_letter_code
_entity_poly.pdbx_strand_id
1 'polypeptide(L)'
;MSMDRPDADRLRSAVSSSIQEHWVLFLIEGIILVILGLAAIIVPPIATLAVAIFLGWLFLVSGIVGLVTTFWMRQAPGFWWSLLSAVLAIVVGIVLVGWPVSGAISLTLVLIVFFIIEGVASIMFALEHRRELSGRWGWMLASGI
;
A
#
# COMPACT_ATOMS: atom_id res chain seq x y z
N MET A 1 13.79 37.10 30.87
CA MET A 1 15.01 36.68 30.17
C MET A 1 14.93 37.23 28.76
N SER A 2 15.43 38.45 28.54
CA SER A 2 15.40 39.13 27.24
C SER A 2 16.57 38.64 26.39
N MET A 3 16.28 37.96 25.28
CA MET A 3 17.30 37.70 24.25
C MET A 3 17.75 39.06 23.71
N ASP A 4 19.01 39.44 23.91
CA ASP A 4 19.55 40.69 23.39
C ASP A 4 19.68 40.58 21.85
N ARG A 5 19.28 41.66 21.15
CA ARG A 5 19.34 41.77 19.67
C ARG A 5 20.68 41.35 19.01
N PRO A 6 21.87 41.55 19.62
CA PRO A 6 23.15 41.15 19.05
C PRO A 6 23.29 39.64 18.82
N ASP A 7 22.64 38.79 19.61
CA ASP A 7 22.75 37.33 19.47
C ASP A 7 21.92 36.81 18.30
N ALA A 8 20.75 37.41 18.05
CA ALA A 8 19.92 37.11 16.88
C ALA A 8 20.61 37.49 15.56
N ASP A 9 21.37 38.59 15.55
CA ASP A 9 22.09 39.06 14.37
C ASP A 9 23.34 38.21 14.08
N ARG A 10 24.03 37.70 15.11
CA ARG A 10 25.16 36.74 14.96
C ARG A 10 24.71 35.38 14.49
N LEU A 11 23.57 34.88 14.99
CA LEU A 11 22.96 33.64 14.50
C LEU A 11 22.55 33.77 13.04
N ARG A 12 21.96 34.91 12.63
CA ARG A 12 21.62 35.18 11.23
C ARG A 12 22.84 35.22 10.32
N SER A 13 23.92 35.88 10.72
CA SER A 13 25.12 36.00 9.89
C SER A 13 25.90 34.68 9.76
N ALA A 14 25.95 33.88 10.82
CA ALA A 14 26.55 32.53 10.80
C ALA A 14 25.74 31.54 9.94
N VAL A 15 24.41 31.64 9.94
CA VAL A 15 23.55 30.85 9.06
C VAL A 15 23.68 31.30 7.60
N SER A 16 23.74 32.61 7.33
CA SER A 16 23.86 33.11 5.95
C SER A 16 25.19 32.79 5.29
N SER A 17 26.30 32.79 6.04
CA SER A 17 27.62 32.44 5.52
C SER A 17 27.72 30.95 5.16
N SER A 18 27.15 30.06 6.00
CA SER A 18 27.14 28.62 5.79
C SER A 18 26.33 28.20 4.55
N ILE A 19 25.21 28.88 4.31
CA ILE A 19 24.35 28.64 3.14
C ILE A 19 25.01 29.14 1.86
N GLN A 20 25.66 30.32 1.89
CA GLN A 20 26.32 30.87 0.70
C GLN A 20 27.52 30.04 0.24
N GLU A 21 28.24 29.38 1.15
CA GLU A 21 29.39 28.55 0.79
C GLU A 21 28.98 27.22 0.12
N HIS A 22 27.76 26.72 0.40
CA HIS A 22 27.27 25.41 -0.07
C HIS A 22 25.91 25.45 -0.80
N TRP A 23 25.43 26.61 -1.24
CA TRP A 23 24.09 26.77 -1.84
C TRP A 23 23.85 25.85 -3.05
N VAL A 24 24.90 25.52 -3.81
CA VAL A 24 24.84 24.59 -4.94
C VAL A 24 24.51 23.16 -4.47
N LEU A 25 25.07 22.71 -3.34
CA LEU A 25 24.76 21.39 -2.78
C LEU A 25 23.30 21.33 -2.33
N PHE A 26 22.80 22.39 -1.67
CA PHE A 26 21.39 22.49 -1.29
C PHE A 26 20.45 22.52 -2.51
N LEU A 27 20.84 23.19 -3.60
CA LEU A 27 20.06 23.20 -4.84
C LEU A 27 20.03 21.82 -5.49
N ILE A 28 21.16 21.12 -5.55
CA ILE A 28 21.25 19.75 -6.08
C ILE A 28 20.41 18.80 -5.24
N GLU A 29 20.50 18.87 -3.91
CA GLU A 29 19.69 18.07 -2.99
C GLU A 29 18.19 18.31 -3.22
N GLY A 30 17.77 19.56 -3.35
CA GLY A 30 16.40 19.92 -3.69
C GLY A 30 15.93 19.34 -5.03
N ILE A 31 16.76 19.43 -6.07
CA ILE A 31 16.46 18.85 -7.40
C ILE A 31 16.34 17.32 -7.31
N ILE A 32 17.27 16.66 -6.61
CA ILE A 32 17.24 15.21 -6.39
C ILE A 32 15.95 14.82 -5.66
N LEU A 33 15.58 15.52 -4.60
CA LEU A 33 14.35 15.25 -3.85
C LEU A 33 13.09 15.46 -4.70
N VAL A 34 13.06 16.48 -5.55
CA VAL A 34 11.95 16.69 -6.49
C VAL A 34 11.84 15.54 -7.49
N ILE A 35 12.96 15.10 -8.06
CA ILE A 35 12.99 13.96 -9.00
C ILE A 35 12.54 12.67 -8.29
N LEU A 36 13.08 12.40 -7.10
CA LEU A 36 12.69 11.24 -6.29
C LEU A 36 11.23 11.30 -5.88
N GLY A 37 10.71 12.47 -5.51
CA GLY A 37 9.30 12.66 -5.18
C GLY A 37 8.40 12.39 -6.39
N LEU A 38 8.78 12.88 -7.57
CA LEU A 38 8.04 12.61 -8.80
C LEU A 38 8.10 11.13 -9.18
N ALA A 39 9.26 10.49 -9.05
CA ALA A 39 9.42 9.06 -9.26
C ALA A 39 8.55 8.26 -8.26
N ALA A 40 8.49 8.67 -7.00
CA ALA A 40 7.66 8.02 -5.98
C ALA A 40 6.15 8.10 -6.28
N ILE A 41 5.71 9.06 -7.10
CA ILE A 41 4.31 9.17 -7.55
C ILE A 41 4.07 8.32 -8.81
N ILE A 42 5.02 8.33 -9.76
CA ILE A 42 4.84 7.70 -11.09
C ILE A 42 5.15 6.21 -11.08
N VAL A 43 6.17 5.79 -10.33
CA VAL A 43 6.65 4.40 -10.31
C VAL A 43 5.63 3.42 -9.71
N PRO A 44 4.91 3.70 -8.60
CA PRO A 44 4.02 2.72 -7.99
C PRO A 44 2.92 2.21 -8.93
N PRO A 45 2.15 3.04 -9.66
CA PRO A 45 1.16 2.54 -10.61
C PRO A 45 1.74 1.62 -11.69
N ILE A 46 2.91 1.95 -12.22
CA ILE A 46 3.60 1.15 -13.25
C ILE A 46 4.07 -0.17 -12.64
N ALA A 47 4.66 -0.12 -11.44
CA ALA A 47 5.10 -1.31 -10.72
C ALA A 47 3.92 -2.23 -10.38
N THR A 48 2.80 -1.69 -9.90
CA THR A 48 1.57 -2.45 -9.62
C THR A 48 1.07 -3.15 -10.88
N LEU A 49 1.02 -2.46 -12.02
CA LEU A 49 0.60 -3.05 -13.29
C LEU A 49 1.55 -4.16 -13.75
N ALA A 50 2.86 -3.92 -13.67
CA ALA A 50 3.87 -4.91 -14.03
C ALA A 50 3.78 -6.17 -13.15
N VAL A 51 3.63 -6.00 -11.84
CA VAL A 51 3.45 -7.11 -10.89
C VAL A 51 2.15 -7.85 -11.15
N ALA A 52 1.04 -7.17 -11.41
CA ALA A 52 -0.25 -7.81 -11.70
C ALA A 52 -0.17 -8.69 -12.96
N ILE A 53 0.44 -8.18 -14.04
CA ILE A 53 0.62 -8.92 -15.29
C ILE A 53 1.57 -10.11 -15.07
N PHE A 54 2.69 -9.89 -14.37
CA PHE A 54 3.65 -10.94 -14.06
C PHE A 54 3.02 -12.08 -13.25
N LEU A 55 2.29 -11.74 -12.18
CA LEU A 55 1.55 -12.72 -11.38
C LEU A 55 0.48 -13.42 -12.22
N GLY A 56 -0.25 -12.69 -13.07
CA GLY A 56 -1.24 -13.28 -13.97
C GLY A 56 -0.64 -14.37 -14.88
N TRP A 57 0.55 -14.12 -15.44
CA TRP A 57 1.28 -15.13 -16.21
C TRP A 57 1.72 -16.33 -15.37
N LEU A 58 2.20 -16.12 -14.15
CA LEU A 58 2.56 -17.22 -13.25
C LEU A 58 1.34 -18.09 -12.89
N PHE A 59 0.20 -17.47 -12.62
CA PHE A 59 -1.06 -18.18 -12.35
C PHE A 59 -1.57 -18.96 -13.58
N LEU A 60 -1.43 -18.39 -14.78
CA LEU A 60 -1.76 -19.10 -16.03
C LEU A 60 -0.87 -20.34 -16.22
N VAL A 61 0.45 -20.19 -16.12
CA VAL A 61 1.39 -21.30 -16.31
C VAL A 61 1.18 -22.38 -15.25
N SER A 62 1.08 -22.00 -13.97
CA SER A 62 0.83 -22.96 -12.89
C SER A 62 -0.52 -23.66 -13.03
N GLY A 63 -1.56 -22.95 -13.44
CA GLY A 63 -2.89 -23.52 -13.70
C GLY A 63 -2.88 -24.51 -14.87
N ILE A 64 -2.22 -24.18 -16.00
CA ILE A 64 -2.07 -25.09 -17.15
C ILE A 64 -1.30 -26.34 -16.75
N VAL A 65 -0.16 -26.19 -16.06
CA VAL A 65 0.64 -27.32 -15.57
C VAL A 65 -0.19 -28.16 -14.60
N GLY A 66 -0.89 -27.54 -13.66
CA GLY A 66 -1.80 -28.20 -12.71
C GLY A 66 -2.93 -28.96 -13.41
N LEU A 67 -3.48 -28.42 -14.49
CA LEU A 67 -4.53 -29.07 -15.28
C LEU A 67 -3.98 -30.33 -15.97
N VAL A 68 -2.80 -30.23 -16.59
CA VAL A 68 -2.12 -31.36 -17.25
C VAL A 68 -1.78 -32.47 -16.25
N THR A 69 -1.21 -32.12 -15.10
CA THR A 69 -0.85 -33.10 -14.05
C THR A 69 -2.08 -33.76 -13.45
N THR A 70 -3.16 -32.99 -13.23
CA THR A 70 -4.45 -33.53 -12.77
C THR A 70 -5.03 -34.53 -13.78
N PHE A 71 -4.91 -34.25 -15.08
CA PHE A 71 -5.37 -35.17 -16.12
C PHE A 71 -4.50 -36.42 -16.28
N TRP A 72 -3.22 -36.37 -15.91
CA TRP A 72 -2.37 -37.58 -15.81
C TRP A 72 -2.66 -38.40 -14.56
N MET A 73 -2.92 -37.76 -13.43
CA MET A 73 -3.17 -38.41 -12.14
C MET A 73 -4.67 -38.56 -11.83
N ARG A 74 -5.49 -38.93 -12.82
CA ARG A 74 -6.95 -39.10 -12.66
C ARG A 74 -7.36 -40.10 -11.57
N GLN A 75 -6.48 -41.02 -11.20
CA GLN A 75 -6.74 -42.07 -10.21
C GLN A 75 -6.28 -41.70 -8.79
N ALA A 76 -5.68 -40.52 -8.59
CA ALA A 76 -5.21 -40.08 -7.29
C ALA A 76 -6.37 -39.53 -6.43
N PRO A 77 -6.39 -39.84 -5.11
CA PRO A 77 -7.36 -39.23 -4.20
C PRO A 77 -7.16 -37.71 -4.16
N GLY A 78 -8.24 -36.94 -4.34
CA GLY A 78 -8.19 -35.47 -4.39
C GLY A 78 -8.27 -34.86 -5.80
N PHE A 79 -8.51 -35.66 -6.85
CA PHE A 79 -8.66 -35.21 -8.23
C PHE A 79 -9.54 -33.96 -8.40
N TRP A 80 -10.72 -33.94 -7.79
CA TRP A 80 -11.66 -32.81 -7.89
C TRP A 80 -11.11 -31.50 -7.30
N TRP A 81 -10.31 -31.59 -6.25
CA TRP A 81 -9.70 -30.43 -5.60
C TRP A 81 -8.53 -29.88 -6.41
N SER A 82 -7.74 -30.78 -7.00
CA SER A 82 -6.66 -30.43 -7.93
C SER A 82 -7.20 -29.81 -9.24
N LEU A 83 -8.32 -30.33 -9.75
CA LEU A 83 -8.97 -29.77 -10.94
C LEU A 83 -9.53 -28.38 -10.65
N LEU A 84 -10.22 -28.22 -9.51
CA LEU A 84 -10.76 -26.94 -9.10
C LEU A 84 -9.66 -25.89 -8.93
N SER A 85 -8.56 -26.22 -8.25
CA SER A 85 -7.45 -25.29 -8.03
C SER A 85 -6.75 -24.91 -9.34
N ALA A 86 -6.54 -25.86 -10.26
CA ALA A 86 -5.97 -25.59 -11.58
C ALA A 86 -6.87 -24.65 -12.40
N VAL A 87 -8.18 -24.91 -12.44
CA VAL A 87 -9.14 -24.05 -13.13
C VAL A 87 -9.19 -22.66 -12.49
N LEU A 88 -9.21 -22.56 -11.16
CA LEU A 88 -9.15 -21.29 -10.44
C LEU A 88 -7.88 -20.50 -10.79
N ALA A 89 -6.72 -21.15 -10.78
CA ALA A 89 -5.46 -20.52 -11.14
C ALA A 89 -5.48 -19.96 -12.58
N ILE A 90 -6.03 -20.72 -13.53
CA ILE A 90 -6.21 -20.25 -14.91
C ILE A 90 -7.13 -19.03 -14.96
N VAL A 91 -8.31 -19.10 -14.32
CA VAL A 91 -9.28 -18.00 -14.32
C VAL A 91 -8.67 -16.73 -13.69
N VAL A 92 -8.02 -16.87 -12.53
CA VAL A 92 -7.33 -15.76 -11.86
C VAL A 92 -6.25 -15.18 -12.77
N GLY A 93 -5.46 -16.04 -13.42
CA GLY A 93 -4.44 -15.62 -14.37
C GLY A 93 -5.00 -14.84 -15.56
N ILE A 94 -6.08 -15.32 -16.18
CA ILE A 94 -6.79 -14.63 -17.28
C ILE A 94 -7.29 -13.26 -16.82
N VAL A 95 -7.94 -13.19 -15.64
CA VAL A 95 -8.48 -11.94 -15.11
C VAL A 95 -7.38 -10.92 -14.83
N LEU A 96 -6.26 -11.34 -14.23
CA LEU A 96 -5.13 -10.47 -13.94
C LEU A 96 -4.45 -9.95 -15.22
N VAL A 97 -4.34 -10.76 -16.27
CA VAL A 97 -3.75 -10.34 -17.54
C VAL A 97 -4.71 -9.48 -18.38
N GLY A 98 -6.00 -9.83 -18.40
CA GLY A 98 -7.02 -9.16 -19.20
C GLY A 98 -7.52 -7.85 -18.60
N TRP A 99 -7.66 -7.78 -17.28
CA TRP A 99 -8.14 -6.59 -16.56
C TRP A 99 -7.31 -6.24 -15.32
N PRO A 100 -5.99 -6.00 -15.48
CA PRO A 100 -5.10 -5.69 -14.35
C PRO A 100 -5.54 -4.43 -13.58
N VAL A 101 -6.04 -3.42 -14.29
CA VAL A 101 -6.48 -2.15 -13.70
C VAL A 101 -7.79 -2.31 -12.91
N SER A 102 -8.69 -3.18 -13.37
CA SER A 102 -9.95 -3.43 -12.66
C SER A 102 -9.73 -4.15 -11.34
N GLY A 103 -8.71 -5.02 -11.24
CA GLY A 103 -8.34 -5.68 -9.99
C GLY A 103 -7.99 -4.69 -8.88
N ALA A 104 -7.23 -3.64 -9.22
CA ALA A 104 -6.86 -2.59 -8.27
C ALA A 104 -8.07 -1.77 -7.79
N ILE A 105 -8.99 -1.42 -8.70
CA ILE A 105 -10.21 -0.66 -8.35
C ILE A 105 -11.14 -1.49 -7.47
N SER A 106 -11.36 -2.77 -7.81
CA SER A 106 -12.20 -3.68 -7.02
C SER A 106 -11.63 -3.89 -5.62
N LEU A 107 -10.32 -4.10 -5.49
CA LEU A 107 -9.66 -4.23 -4.19
C LEU A 107 -9.79 -2.95 -3.36
N THR A 108 -9.59 -1.79 -4.00
CA THR A 108 -9.73 -0.48 -3.35
C THR A 108 -11.16 -0.26 -2.84
N LEU A 109 -12.18 -0.58 -3.65
CA LEU A 109 -13.58 -0.48 -3.23
C LEU A 109 -13.91 -1.43 -2.08
N VAL A 110 -13.44 -2.68 -2.13
CA VAL A 110 -13.62 -3.63 -1.03
C VAL A 110 -12.97 -3.11 0.25
N LEU A 111 -11.74 -2.58 0.17
CA LEU A 111 -11.04 -2.00 1.32
C LEU A 111 -11.75 -0.75 1.86
N ILE A 112 -12.25 0.14 0.98
CA ILE A 112 -13.04 1.30 1.39
C ILE A 112 -14.28 0.84 2.18
N VAL A 113 -15.04 -0.11 1.64
CA VAL A 113 -16.24 -0.64 2.31
C VAL A 113 -15.87 -1.31 3.63
N PHE A 114 -14.81 -2.12 3.64
CA PHE A 114 -14.32 -2.77 4.85
C PHE A 114 -13.94 -1.76 5.94
N PHE A 115 -13.16 -0.73 5.61
CA PHE A 115 -12.75 0.30 6.57
C PHE A 115 -13.93 1.14 7.07
N ILE A 116 -14.92 1.44 6.21
CA ILE A 116 -16.15 2.09 6.67
C ILE A 116 -16.87 1.23 7.71
N ILE A 117 -17.00 -0.08 7.46
CA ILE A 117 -17.65 -1.00 8.39
C ILE A 117 -16.87 -1.08 9.71
N GLU A 118 -15.55 -1.24 9.65
CA GLU A 118 -14.65 -1.26 10.81
C GLU A 118 -14.74 0.03 11.64
N GLY A 119 -14.63 1.19 11.00
CA GLY A 119 -14.74 2.49 11.67
C GLY A 119 -16.10 2.69 12.33
N VAL A 120 -17.19 2.36 11.63
CA VAL A 120 -18.55 2.44 12.19
C VAL A 120 -18.72 1.47 13.37
N ALA A 121 -18.26 0.23 13.24
CA ALA A 121 -18.33 -0.76 14.32
C ALA A 121 -17.52 -0.31 15.56
N SER A 122 -16.31 0.21 15.35
CA SER A 122 -15.45 0.76 16.41
C SER A 122 -16.11 1.93 17.14
N ILE A 123 -16.70 2.87 16.39
CA ILE A 123 -17.42 4.02 16.97
C ILE A 123 -18.65 3.55 17.76
N MET A 124 -19.45 2.62 17.23
CA MET A 124 -20.60 2.07 17.95
C MET A 124 -20.18 1.35 19.23
N PHE A 125 -19.14 0.52 19.17
CA PHE A 125 -18.60 -0.20 20.32
C PHE A 125 -18.10 0.75 21.41
N ALA A 126 -17.42 1.83 21.01
CA ALA A 126 -17.03 2.90 21.91
C ALA A 126 -18.25 3.56 22.56
N LEU A 127 -19.27 3.97 21.79
CA LEU A 127 -20.47 4.64 22.32
C LEU A 127 -21.27 3.76 23.30
N GLU A 128 -21.28 2.45 23.09
CA GLU A 128 -21.96 1.48 23.95
C GLU A 128 -21.20 1.26 25.28
N HIS A 129 -19.87 1.18 25.25
CA HIS A 129 -19.03 0.98 26.43
C HIS A 129 -18.60 2.28 27.15
N ARG A 130 -19.17 3.43 26.76
CA ARG A 130 -18.83 4.75 27.32
C ARG A 130 -19.10 4.91 28.82
N ARG A 131 -19.83 3.98 29.45
CA ARG A 131 -20.18 4.00 30.88
C ARG A 131 -19.28 3.13 31.76
N GLU A 132 -18.52 2.18 31.21
CA GLU A 132 -17.76 1.20 32.00
C GLU A 132 -16.22 1.37 31.91
N LEU A 133 -15.71 2.10 30.90
CA LEU A 133 -14.26 2.20 30.64
C LEU A 133 -13.76 3.65 30.65
N SER A 134 -13.72 4.26 31.83
CA SER A 134 -13.36 5.68 32.05
C SER A 134 -11.88 6.06 31.80
N GLY A 135 -11.12 5.29 31.02
CA GLY A 135 -9.70 5.57 30.74
C GLY A 135 -9.16 5.13 29.38
N ARG A 136 -9.83 4.20 28.68
CA ARG A 136 -9.37 3.66 27.37
C ARG A 136 -10.28 4.02 26.18
N TRP A 137 -11.43 4.63 26.46
CA TRP A 137 -12.44 4.96 25.48
C TRP A 137 -11.94 5.86 24.33
N GLY A 138 -11.09 6.84 24.64
CA GLY A 138 -10.51 7.74 23.63
C GLY A 138 -9.56 7.05 22.65
N TRP A 139 -8.84 6.01 23.09
CA TRP A 139 -7.94 5.24 22.23
C TRP A 139 -8.68 4.30 21.28
N MET A 140 -9.83 3.77 21.71
CA MET A 140 -10.72 2.95 20.87
C MET A 140 -11.42 3.79 19.79
N LEU A 141 -11.81 5.03 20.12
CA LEU A 141 -12.36 5.98 19.16
C LEU A 141 -11.31 6.41 18.12
N ALA A 142 -10.06 6.61 18.55
CA ALA A 142 -8.95 6.93 17.65
C ALA A 142 -8.57 5.76 16.72
N SER A 143 -8.78 4.49 17.11
CA SER A 143 -8.55 3.35 16.21
C SER A 143 -9.65 3.18 15.16
N GLY A 144 -10.80 3.85 15.31
CA GLY A 144 -11.88 3.82 14.31
C GLY A 144 -11.80 4.93 13.25
N ILE A 145 -10.80 5.82 13.31
CA ILE A 145 -10.58 6.95 12.39
C ILE A 145 -9.40 6.65 11.46
#